data_AF-A0A2I0QPS2-F1
#
_entry.id   AF-A0A2I0QPS2-F1
#
_cell.length_a   1.000
_cell.length_b   1.000
_cell.length_c   1.000
_cell.angle_alpha   90.00
_cell.angle_beta   90.00
_cell.angle_gamma   90.00
#
_symmetry.space_group_name_H-M   'P 1'
#
loop_
_entity.id
_entity.type
_entity.pdbx_description
1 polymer ?
#
loop_
_entity_poly.entity_id
_entity_poly.type
_entity_poly.pdbx_seq_one_letter_code
_entity_poly.pdbx_strand_id
1 'polypeptide(L)'
;MKEIQKTEPEGYEQLLNDIRSILQRNLTKAYKAVDNIRVQTYWQIGERVVREEINRKRAGYGEEVIKRLAIDLKINERTLYRILRFYNTYPILTTVLSELTWSHYLVLTNVNDNNQRKTYRMQES
;
A
#
# COMPACT_ATOMS: atom_id res chain seq x y z
N MET A 1 -9.68 -56.63 -7.69
CA MET A 1 -9.64 -55.20 -8.04
C MET A 1 -8.31 -54.65 -7.53
N LYS A 2 -7.36 -54.33 -8.42
CA LYS A 2 -6.05 -53.79 -8.01
C LYS A 2 -6.19 -52.29 -7.83
N GLU A 3 -5.93 -51.80 -6.62
CA GLU A 3 -5.71 -50.39 -6.34
C GLU A 3 -4.54 -49.90 -7.20
N ILE A 4 -4.80 -48.88 -8.03
CA ILE A 4 -3.74 -48.20 -8.77
C ILE A 4 -3.04 -47.30 -7.75
N GLN A 5 -1.93 -47.79 -7.20
CA GLN A 5 -0.96 -46.90 -6.57
C GLN A 5 -0.45 -45.95 -7.66
N LYS A 6 -0.90 -44.69 -7.59
CA LYS A 6 -0.44 -43.63 -8.47
C LYS A 6 0.99 -43.27 -8.02
N THR A 7 1.99 -43.99 -8.51
CA THR A 7 3.39 -43.63 -8.28
C THR A 7 3.64 -42.29 -8.95
N GLU A 8 3.98 -41.27 -8.16
CA GLU A 8 4.30 -39.96 -8.72
C GLU A 8 5.46 -40.07 -9.71
N PRO A 9 5.44 -39.29 -10.81
CA PRO A 9 6.52 -39.33 -11.80
C PRO A 9 7.86 -39.05 -11.12
N GLU A 10 8.90 -39.80 -11.48
CA GLU A 10 10.26 -39.55 -11.00
C GLU A 10 10.65 -38.09 -11.27
N GLY A 11 11.11 -37.37 -10.25
CA GLY A 11 11.47 -35.95 -10.34
C GLY A 11 10.31 -34.95 -10.22
N TYR A 12 9.06 -35.41 -10.05
CA TYR A 12 7.89 -34.51 -9.95
C TYR A 12 7.96 -33.56 -8.76
N GLU A 13 8.38 -34.01 -7.57
CA GLU A 13 8.53 -33.14 -6.40
C GLU A 13 9.54 -32.01 -6.62
N GLN A 14 10.64 -32.29 -7.31
CA GLN A 14 11.63 -31.26 -7.65
C GLN A 14 11.04 -30.25 -8.63
N LEU A 15 10.38 -30.72 -9.71
CA LEU A 15 9.68 -29.87 -10.67
C LEU A 15 8.61 -29.01 -9.99
N LEU A 16 7.82 -29.59 -9.10
CA LEU A 16 6.77 -28.89 -8.35
C LEU A 16 7.34 -27.78 -7.48
N ASN A 17 8.45 -28.03 -6.79
CA ASN A 17 9.13 -27.04 -5.96
C ASN A 17 9.75 -25.92 -6.81
N ASP A 18 10.33 -26.25 -7.96
CA ASP A 18 10.86 -25.26 -8.90
C ASP A 18 9.75 -24.35 -9.43
N ILE A 19 8.61 -24.92 -9.86
CA ILE A 19 7.45 -24.15 -10.32
C ILE A 19 6.90 -23.27 -9.20
N ARG A 20 6.75 -23.80 -7.97
CA ARG A 20 6.32 -23.02 -6.81
C ARG A 20 7.25 -21.84 -6.54
N SER A 21 8.56 -22.06 -6.60
CA SER A 21 9.56 -21.01 -6.42
C SER A 21 9.50 -19.94 -7.52
N ILE A 22 9.31 -20.34 -8.78
CA ILE A 22 9.11 -19.40 -9.89
C ILE A 22 7.84 -18.57 -9.67
N LEU A 23 6.72 -19.21 -9.32
CA LEU A 23 5.46 -18.51 -9.07
C LEU A 23 5.58 -17.54 -7.91
N GLN A 24 6.11 -17.99 -6.76
CA GLN A 24 6.27 -17.16 -5.57
C GLN A 24 7.12 -15.92 -5.87
N ARG A 25 8.29 -16.09 -6.50
CA ARG A 25 9.18 -14.96 -6.82
C ARG A 25 8.52 -13.94 -7.73
N ASN A 26 7.78 -14.38 -8.75
CA ASN A 26 7.14 -13.47 -9.69
C ASN A 26 5.90 -12.79 -9.11
N LEU A 27 5.11 -13.50 -8.30
CA LEU A 27 3.97 -12.92 -7.58
C LEU A 27 4.43 -11.87 -6.57
N THR A 28 5.49 -12.13 -5.79
CA THR A 28 6.07 -11.15 -4.86
C THR A 28 6.50 -9.87 -5.59
N LYS A 29 7.15 -10.01 -6.76
CA LYS A 29 7.53 -8.84 -7.58
C LYS A 29 6.31 -8.06 -8.08
N ALA A 30 5.28 -8.76 -8.56
CA ALA A 30 4.04 -8.13 -9.02
C ALA A 30 3.34 -7.36 -7.89
N TYR A 31 3.20 -7.97 -6.71
CA TYR A 31 2.61 -7.31 -5.55
C TYR A 31 3.40 -6.07 -5.13
N LYS A 32 4.74 -6.16 -5.06
CA LYS A 32 5.60 -5.02 -4.73
C LYS A 32 5.46 -3.88 -5.75
N ALA A 33 5.40 -4.20 -7.05
CA ALA A 33 5.19 -3.21 -8.09
C ALA A 33 3.83 -2.50 -7.96
N VAL A 34 2.75 -3.26 -7.75
CA VAL A 34 1.41 -2.72 -7.55
C VAL A 34 1.34 -1.83 -6.31
N ASP A 35 1.94 -2.25 -5.18
CA ASP A 35 1.95 -1.45 -3.96
C ASP A 35 2.76 -0.17 -4.11
N ASN A 36 3.91 -0.20 -4.80
CA ASN A 36 4.69 1.00 -5.08
C ASN A 36 3.88 2.01 -5.91
N ILE A 37 3.22 1.55 -6.97
CA ILE A 37 2.35 2.39 -7.81
C ILE A 37 1.21 2.98 -6.97
N ARG A 38 0.58 2.16 -6.13
CA ARG A 38 -0.51 2.60 -5.24
C ARG A 38 -0.05 3.68 -4.28
N VAL A 39 1.09 3.49 -3.62
CA VAL A 39 1.66 4.46 -2.67
C VAL A 39 1.99 5.78 -3.37
N GLN A 40 2.60 5.74 -4.55
CA GLN A 40 2.88 6.94 -5.35
C GLN A 40 1.60 7.67 -5.76
N THR A 41 0.60 6.92 -6.23
CA THR A 41 -0.70 7.46 -6.64
C THR A 41 -1.38 8.19 -5.49
N TYR A 42 -1.42 7.55 -4.31
CA TYR A 42 -2.01 8.13 -3.12
C TYR A 42 -1.24 9.35 -2.63
N TRP A 43 0.09 9.33 -2.69
CA TRP A 43 0.89 10.51 -2.36
C TRP A 43 0.55 11.70 -3.28
N GLN A 44 0.48 11.48 -4.60
CA GLN A 44 0.17 12.51 -5.59
C GLN A 44 -1.24 13.08 -5.42
N ILE A 45 -2.23 12.23 -5.13
CA ILE A 45 -3.60 12.67 -4.82
C ILE A 45 -3.58 13.55 -3.57
N GLY A 46 -2.92 13.11 -2.50
CA GLY A 46 -2.81 13.86 -1.26
C GLY A 46 -2.16 15.23 -1.47
N GLU A 47 -1.06 15.28 -2.20
CA GLU A 47 -0.38 16.53 -2.58
C GLU A 47 -1.34 17.49 -3.30
N ARG A 48 -2.03 17.00 -4.33
CA ARG A 48 -2.87 17.85 -5.18
C ARG A 48 -4.06 18.42 -4.42
N VAL A 49 -4.67 17.64 -3.52
CA VAL A 49 -5.81 18.07 -2.71
C VAL A 49 -5.36 19.08 -1.65
N VAL A 50 -4.30 18.79 -0.89
CA VAL A 50 -3.78 19.70 0.14
C VAL A 50 -3.34 21.04 -0.46
N ARG A 51 -2.74 21.01 -1.65
CA ARG A 51 -2.38 22.24 -2.38
C ARG A 51 -3.61 23.09 -2.73
N GLU A 52 -4.74 22.48 -3.08
CA GLU A 52 -5.99 23.21 -3.33
C GLU A 52 -6.52 23.86 -2.04
N GLU A 53 -6.54 23.10 -0.93
CA GLU A 53 -7.04 23.59 0.36
C GLU A 53 -6.23 24.80 0.87
N ILE A 54 -4.90 24.76 0.77
CA ILE A 54 -4.01 25.86 1.16
C ILE A 54 -4.34 27.15 0.39
N ASN A 55 -4.64 27.03 -0.90
CA ASN A 55 -4.94 28.18 -1.76
C ASN A 55 -6.31 28.80 -1.47
N ARG A 56 -7.24 28.05 -0.85
CA ARG A 56 -8.63 28.47 -0.66
C ARG A 56 -8.91 29.04 0.74
N LYS A 57 -8.00 28.87 1.71
CA LYS A 57 -7.99 29.47 3.09
C LYS A 57 -9.36 29.55 3.79
N ARG A 58 -10.26 28.60 3.53
CA ARG A 58 -11.63 28.57 4.09
C ARG A 58 -11.80 27.35 4.98
N ALA A 59 -12.19 27.59 6.24
CA ALA A 59 -12.58 26.52 7.14
C ALA A 59 -13.80 25.77 6.57
N GLY A 60 -13.79 24.43 6.63
CA GLY A 60 -14.86 23.56 6.10
C GLY A 60 -14.76 23.22 4.61
N TYR A 61 -13.93 23.92 3.83
CA TYR A 61 -13.75 23.64 2.40
C TYR A 61 -13.20 22.24 2.13
N GLY A 62 -12.27 21.75 2.97
CA GLY A 62 -11.68 20.43 2.81
C GLY A 62 -12.68 19.27 2.97
N GLU A 63 -13.64 19.39 3.89
CA GLU A 63 -14.64 18.34 4.10
C GLU A 63 -15.61 18.22 2.92
N GLU A 64 -16.05 19.35 2.37
CA GLU A 64 -16.92 19.36 1.19
C GLU A 64 -16.20 18.83 -0.06
N VAL A 65 -14.93 19.23 -0.25
CA VAL A 65 -14.09 18.72 -1.35
C VAL A 65 -13.94 17.21 -1.26
N ILE A 66 -13.67 16.66 -0.07
CA ILE A 66 -13.50 15.23 0.12
C ILE A 66 -14.80 14.45 -0.16
N LYS A 67 -15.94 14.95 0.32
CA LYS A 67 -17.25 14.34 0.04
C LYS A 67 -17.56 14.32 -1.46
N ARG A 68 -17.32 15.43 -2.16
CA ARG A 68 -17.54 15.51 -3.62
C ARG A 68 -16.59 14.59 -4.39
N LEU A 69 -15.29 14.61 -4.06
CA LEU A 69 -14.30 13.72 -4.68
C LEU A 69 -14.62 12.24 -4.45
N ALA A 70 -15.13 11.87 -3.27
CA ALA A 70 -15.53 10.50 -2.98
C ALA A 70 -16.63 10.02 -3.93
N ILE A 71 -17.64 10.87 -4.17
CA ILE A 71 -18.76 10.59 -5.08
C ILE A 71 -18.27 10.53 -6.53
N ASP A 72 -17.59 11.58 -7.00
CA ASP A 72 -17.22 11.75 -8.40
C ASP A 72 -16.21 10.69 -8.86
N LEU A 73 -15.25 10.33 -7.99
CA LEU A 73 -14.25 9.31 -8.28
C LEU A 73 -14.70 7.89 -7.89
N LYS A 74 -15.87 7.75 -7.25
CA LYS A 74 -16.35 6.49 -6.65
C LYS A 74 -15.33 5.87 -5.69
N ILE A 75 -14.64 6.72 -4.93
CA ILE A 75 -13.65 6.33 -3.92
C ILE A 75 -14.30 6.47 -2.54
N ASN A 76 -14.05 5.50 -1.65
CA ASN A 76 -14.53 5.60 -0.29
C ASN A 76 -13.94 6.85 0.42
N GLU A 77 -14.80 7.65 1.07
CA GLU A 77 -14.40 8.87 1.77
C GLU A 77 -13.28 8.63 2.81
N ARG A 78 -13.35 7.51 3.53
CA ARG A 78 -12.30 7.09 4.49
C ARG A 78 -10.95 6.89 3.81
N THR A 79 -10.93 6.41 2.58
CA THR A 79 -9.69 6.24 1.80
C THR A 79 -9.10 7.60 1.45
N LEU A 80 -9.92 8.58 1.06
CA LEU A 80 -9.45 9.95 0.80
C LEU A 80 -8.90 10.60 2.07
N TYR A 81 -9.55 10.47 3.22
CA TYR A 81 -8.98 10.97 4.48
C TYR A 81 -7.67 10.29 4.85
N ARG A 82 -7.54 8.98 4.61
CA ARG A 82 -6.27 8.25 4.81
C ARG A 82 -5.17 8.77 3.88
N ILE A 83 -5.50 9.06 2.62
CA ILE A 83 -4.60 9.66 1.64
C ILE A 83 -4.12 11.05 2.13
N LEU A 84 -5.04 11.90 2.59
CA LEU A 84 -4.68 13.22 3.13
C LEU A 84 -3.79 13.12 4.37
N ARG A 85 -4.16 12.25 5.32
CA ARG A 85 -3.34 11.98 6.53
C ARG A 85 -1.95 11.48 6.15
N PHE A 86 -1.88 10.57 5.19
CA PHE A 86 -0.64 10.01 4.67
C PHE A 86 0.27 11.10 4.11
N TYR A 87 -0.24 11.95 3.21
CA TYR A 87 0.54 13.05 2.65
C TYR A 87 0.98 14.06 3.73
N ASN A 88 0.09 14.44 4.65
CA ASN A 88 0.43 15.35 5.74
C ASN A 88 1.49 14.78 6.70
N THR A 89 1.54 13.45 6.85
CA THR A 89 2.56 12.78 7.67
C THR A 89 3.88 12.60 6.92
N TYR A 90 3.82 12.36 5.61
CA TYR A 90 4.97 12.09 4.75
C TYR A 90 4.99 13.00 3.51
N PRO A 91 5.20 14.32 3.68
CA PRO A 91 5.14 15.28 2.57
C PRO A 91 6.33 15.18 1.60
N ILE A 92 7.36 14.39 1.93
CA ILE A 92 8.56 14.21 1.09
C ILE A 92 8.55 12.79 0.50
N LEU A 93 8.33 12.68 -0.82
CA LEU A 93 8.16 11.40 -1.54
C LEU A 93 9.37 10.46 -1.43
N THR A 94 10.60 10.97 -1.27
CA THR A 94 11.79 10.10 -1.09
C THR A 94 11.75 9.31 0.22
N THR A 95 10.98 9.76 1.22
CA THR A 95 10.75 9.03 2.48
C THR A 95 9.80 7.83 2.30
N VAL A 96 9.07 7.82 1.18
CA VAL A 96 7.96 6.90 0.88
C VAL A 96 8.42 5.70 0.02
N LEU A 97 9.69 5.70 -0.42
CA LEU A 97 10.25 4.68 -1.33
C LEU A 97 10.83 3.44 -0.62
N SER A 98 10.63 3.30 0.69
CA SER A 98 10.99 2.06 1.41
C SER A 98 10.14 0.88 0.93
N GLU A 99 10.55 -0.36 1.20
CA GLU A 99 9.84 -1.61 0.86
C GLU A 99 8.44 -1.77 1.50
N LEU A 100 7.87 -0.68 2.02
CA LEU A 100 6.63 -0.61 2.75
C LEU A 100 5.44 -0.52 1.80
N THR A 101 4.49 -1.44 2.00
CA THR A 101 3.21 -1.42 1.29
C THR A 101 2.29 -0.32 1.85
N TRP A 102 1.19 -0.01 1.14
CA TRP A 102 0.17 0.93 1.63
C TRP A 102 -0.35 0.58 3.03
N SER A 103 -0.51 -0.71 3.33
CA SER A 103 -0.95 -1.18 4.64
C SER A 103 0.03 -0.81 5.76
N HIS A 104 1.35 -0.88 5.50
CA HIS A 104 2.36 -0.44 6.46
C HIS A 104 2.24 1.06 6.75
N TYR A 105 2.06 1.88 5.70
CA TYR A 105 1.86 3.33 5.88
C TYR A 105 0.59 3.65 6.70
N LEU A 106 -0.51 2.91 6.49
CA LEU A 106 -1.71 3.09 7.28
C LEU A 106 -1.48 2.82 8.78
N VAL A 107 -0.72 1.77 9.12
CA VAL A 107 -0.35 1.49 10.51
C VAL A 107 0.49 2.63 11.06
N LEU A 108 1.54 3.04 10.35
CA LEU A 108 2.46 4.10 10.81
C LEU A 108 1.79 5.47 10.96
N THR A 109 0.81 5.81 10.10
CA THR A 109 0.03 7.05 10.25
C THR A 109 -0.91 7.05 11.44
N ASN A 110 -1.30 5.88 11.95
CA ASN A 110 -2.15 5.74 13.14
C ASN A 110 -1.36 5.67 14.45
N VAL A 111 -0.05 5.40 14.40
CA VAL A 111 0.82 5.51 15.57
C VAL A 111 1.03 7.00 15.88
N ASN A 112 0.31 7.48 16.89
CA ASN A 112 0.31 8.88 17.35
C ASN A 112 1.55 9.27 18.17
N ASP A 113 2.47 8.34 18.43
CA ASP A 113 3.64 8.58 19.27
C ASP A 113 4.93 8.57 18.43
N ASN A 114 5.59 9.73 18.34
CA ASN A 114 6.80 9.95 17.52
C ASN A 114 7.96 9.01 17.91
N ASN A 115 7.96 8.46 19.13
CA ASN A 115 8.98 7.52 19.60
C ASN A 115 8.77 6.07 19.11
N GLN A 116 7.53 5.63 18.87
CA GLN A 116 7.27 4.26 18.40
C GLN A 116 7.53 4.08 16.90
N ARG A 117 7.43 5.15 16.10
CA ARG A 117 7.72 5.14 14.65
C ARG A 117 9.18 4.79 14.32
N LYS A 118 10.12 5.06 15.23
CA LYS A 118 11.54 4.67 15.07
C LYS A 118 11.75 3.18 15.36
N THR A 119 11.02 2.60 16.30
CA THR A 119 11.17 1.20 16.71
C THR A 119 10.67 0.23 15.65
N TYR A 120 9.54 0.51 14.99
CA TYR A 120 9.02 -0.34 13.90
C TYR A 120 9.89 -0.32 12.64
N ARG A 121 10.57 0.79 12.36
CA ARG A 121 11.54 0.87 11.24
C ARG A 121 12.77 -0.03 11.44
N MET A 122 13.12 -0.36 12.68
CA MET A 122 14.29 -1.19 12.99
C MET A 122 13.97 -2.68 13.12
N GLN A 123 12.70 -3.06 13.31
CA GLN A 123 12.30 -4.46 13.50
C GLN A 123 12.01 -5.21 12.21
N GLU A 124 11.81 -4.51 11.10
CA GLU A 124 11.53 -5.10 9.77
C GLU A 124 12.63 -4.81 8.73
N SER A 125 13.84 -4.44 9.17
CA SER A 125 15.04 -4.41 8.31
C SER A 125 15.73 -5.77 8.29
#